data_AF-A0A7S1Q320-F1
#
_entry.id   AF-A0A7S1Q320-F1
#
_cell.length_a   1.000
_cell.length_b   1.000
_cell.length_c   1.000
_cell.angle_alpha   90.00
_cell.angle_beta   90.00
_cell.angle_gamma   90.00
#
_symmetry.space_group_name_H-M   'P 1'
#
loop_
_entity.id
_entity.type
_entity.pdbx_description
1 polymer ?
#
loop_
_entity_poly.entity_id
_entity_poly.type
_entity_poly.pdbx_seq_one_letter_code
_entity_poly.pdbx_strand_id
1 'polypeptide(L)'
;DARGRNEYRSTALEMAGGDCERLREHLERRGVLGRTYWICAFSVNQHSGICSDLGQPPPESSPRYTRWDASRKDTATGRIFSVCECSQPKYFNDSHPEECELNKFDSMM
;
A
#
# COMPACT_ATOMS: atom_id res chain seq x y z
N ASP A 1 11.94 -5.09 -5.00
CA ASP A 1 11.28 -4.12 -4.10
C ASP A 1 12.02 -2.79 -4.17
N ALA A 2 11.59 -1.77 -3.42
CA ALA A 2 12.22 -0.44 -3.37
C ALA A 2 13.69 -0.45 -2.88
N ARG A 3 14.25 -1.62 -2.54
CA ARG A 3 15.65 -1.83 -2.18
C ARG A 3 16.44 -2.57 -3.26
N GLY A 4 15.87 -2.74 -4.46
CA GLY A 4 16.50 -3.45 -5.57
C GLY A 4 16.64 -4.94 -5.36
N ARG A 5 15.98 -5.50 -4.34
CA ARG A 5 16.04 -6.93 -4.01
C ARG A 5 14.77 -7.61 -4.52
N ASN A 6 14.93 -8.73 -5.22
CA ASN A 6 13.82 -9.62 -5.61
C ASN A 6 13.64 -10.67 -4.51
N GLU A 7 13.46 -10.23 -3.26
CA GLU A 7 13.47 -11.09 -2.06
C GLU A 7 12.43 -12.23 -2.13
N TYR A 8 11.40 -12.07 -2.96
CA TYR A 8 10.30 -13.02 -3.04
C TYR A 8 10.38 -13.97 -4.24
N ARG A 9 11.32 -13.82 -5.19
CA ARG A 9 11.31 -14.67 -6.40
C ARG A 9 11.58 -16.14 -6.08
N SER A 10 12.58 -16.42 -5.25
CA SER A 10 12.86 -17.80 -4.82
C SER A 10 11.70 -18.36 -4.00
N THR A 11 11.20 -17.61 -3.02
CA THR A 11 10.04 -18.00 -2.20
C THR A 11 8.79 -18.24 -3.05
N ALA A 12 8.52 -17.41 -4.06
CA ALA A 12 7.40 -17.57 -4.96
C ALA A 12 7.53 -18.81 -5.85
N LEU A 13 8.74 -19.15 -6.31
CA LEU A 13 9.01 -20.39 -7.05
C LEU A 13 8.81 -21.62 -6.16
N GLU A 14 9.22 -21.55 -4.89
CA GLU A 14 8.99 -22.62 -3.91
C GLU A 14 7.50 -22.81 -3.59
N MET A 15 6.76 -21.70 -3.41
CA MET A 15 5.31 -21.72 -3.21
C MET A 15 4.55 -22.22 -4.45
N ALA A 16 4.97 -21.82 -5.65
CA ALA A 16 4.38 -22.28 -6.91
C ALA A 16 4.59 -23.79 -7.15
N GLY A 17 5.65 -24.36 -6.58
CA GLY A 17 5.88 -25.81 -6.55
C GLY A 17 4.94 -26.58 -5.62
N GLY A 18 4.09 -25.91 -4.83
CA GLY A 18 3.12 -26.54 -3.93
C GLY A 18 3.71 -27.11 -2.64
N ASP A 19 4.99 -26.83 -2.35
CA ASP A 19 5.70 -27.37 -1.18
C ASP A 19 5.43 -26.53 0.09
N CYS A 20 4.16 -26.43 0.45
CA CYS A 20 3.69 -25.62 1.58
C CYS A 20 4.26 -26.11 2.92
N GLU A 21 4.49 -27.42 3.08
CA GLU A 21 5.05 -27.98 4.31
C GLU A 21 6.50 -27.53 4.53
N ARG A 22 7.34 -27.54 3.49
CA ARG A 22 8.71 -27.05 3.62
C ARG A 22 8.77 -25.57 3.97
N LEU A 23 7.86 -24.76 3.40
CA LEU A 23 7.73 -23.35 3.77
C LEU A 23 7.29 -23.21 5.24
N ARG A 24 6.31 -24.00 5.69
CA ARG A 24 5.84 -24.02 7.08
C ARG A 24 6.99 -24.33 8.05
N GLU A 25 7.76 -25.39 7.81
CA GLU A 25 8.94 -25.75 8.60
C GLU A 25 10.01 -24.65 8.62
N HIS A 26 10.24 -23.98 7.48
CA HIS A 26 11.18 -22.86 7.41
C HIS A 26 10.73 -21.68 8.27
N LEU A 27 9.44 -21.33 8.23
CA LEU A 27 8.86 -20.24 9.02
C LEU A 27 8.80 -20.59 10.52
N GLU A 28 8.55 -21.85 10.88
CA GLU A 28 8.63 -22.36 12.26
C GLU A 28 10.04 -22.27 12.82
N ARG A 29 11.06 -22.76 12.09
CA ARG A 29 12.47 -22.65 12.51
C ARG A 29 12.94 -21.22 12.73
N ARG A 30 12.36 -20.27 11.98
CA ARG A 30 12.64 -18.84 12.13
C ARG A 30 11.82 -18.18 13.24
N GLY A 31 10.88 -18.89 13.87
CA GLY A 31 10.02 -18.37 14.93
C GLY A 31 9.02 -17.31 14.45
N VAL A 32 8.67 -17.29 13.16
CA VAL A 32 7.83 -16.25 12.55
C VAL A 32 6.47 -16.75 12.07
N LEU A 33 6.19 -18.07 12.13
CA LEU A 33 4.93 -18.65 11.63
C LEU A 33 3.68 -18.04 12.31
N GLY A 34 3.79 -17.64 13.58
CA GLY A 34 2.68 -17.02 14.32
C GLY A 34 2.45 -15.53 14.01
N ARG A 35 3.16 -14.94 13.04
CA ARG A 35 2.97 -13.52 12.70
C ARG A 35 1.73 -13.35 11.84
N THR A 36 0.71 -12.70 12.38
CA THR A 36 -0.45 -12.24 11.62
C THR A 36 -0.04 -11.09 10.70
N TYR A 37 -0.38 -11.21 9.43
CA TYR A 37 -0.28 -10.11 8.47
C TYR A 37 -1.64 -9.91 7.79
N TRP A 38 -1.94 -8.65 7.50
CA TRP A 38 -3.15 -8.28 6.76
C TRP A 38 -2.79 -8.13 5.29
N ILE A 39 -3.45 -8.89 4.43
CA ILE A 39 -3.41 -8.67 2.98
C ILE A 39 -4.73 -8.00 2.60
N CYS A 40 -4.65 -6.85 1.92
CA CYS A 40 -5.79 -6.36 1.17
C CYS A 40 -5.83 -7.13 -0.15
N ALA A 41 -6.70 -8.14 -0.25
CA ALA A 41 -6.88 -8.91 -1.48
C ALA A 41 -7.56 -8.10 -2.60
N PHE A 42 -8.18 -6.97 -2.23
CA PHE A 42 -8.74 -6.03 -3.17
C PHE A 42 -7.65 -5.08 -3.63
N SER A 43 -7.39 -5.10 -4.94
CA SER A 43 -6.52 -4.13 -5.56
C SER A 43 -7.33 -2.90 -5.92
N VAL A 44 -6.83 -1.73 -5.57
CA VAL A 44 -7.32 -0.45 -6.10
C VAL A 44 -6.39 0.01 -7.22
N ASN A 45 -6.98 0.47 -8.32
CA ASN A 45 -6.26 1.16 -9.37
C ASN A 45 -5.90 2.57 -8.89
N GLN A 46 -4.74 2.69 -8.24
CA GLN A 46 -4.24 3.95 -7.70
C GLN A 46 -4.11 5.05 -8.77
N HIS A 47 -3.88 4.69 -10.04
CA HIS A 47 -3.80 5.64 -11.14
C HIS A 47 -5.16 6.26 -11.50
N SER A 48 -6.26 5.58 -11.21
CA SER A 48 -7.62 6.11 -11.41
C SER A 48 -8.15 6.88 -10.19
N GLY A 49 -7.33 7.08 -9.14
CA GLY A 49 -7.75 7.78 -7.92
C GLY A 49 -6.67 8.71 -7.36
N ILE A 50 -5.73 8.15 -6.60
CA ILE A 50 -4.86 8.91 -5.69
C ILE A 50 -3.42 9.13 -6.16
N CYS A 51 -3.07 8.81 -7.41
CA CYS A 51 -1.66 8.85 -7.82
C CYS A 51 -1.06 10.27 -7.97
N SER A 52 -1.87 11.32 -8.10
CA SER A 52 -1.43 12.67 -8.49
C SER A 52 -1.43 13.71 -7.36
N ASP A 53 -1.77 13.33 -6.13
CA ASP A 53 -1.81 14.25 -4.98
C ASP A 53 -1.41 13.53 -3.68
N LEU A 54 -0.98 14.30 -2.68
CA LEU A 54 -0.59 13.85 -1.33
C LEU A 54 -1.70 14.13 -0.29
N GLY A 55 -2.86 14.59 -0.76
CA GLY A 55 -4.01 14.94 0.05
C GLY A 55 -3.94 16.36 0.60
N GLN A 56 -5.11 16.93 0.88
CA GLN A 56 -5.24 18.30 1.38
C GLN A 56 -4.62 18.45 2.77
N PRO A 57 -3.83 19.52 3.03
CA PRO A 57 -3.28 19.77 4.34
C PRO A 57 -4.40 20.12 5.33
N PRO A 58 -4.39 19.53 6.54
CA PRO A 58 -5.20 20.06 7.64
C PRO A 58 -4.65 21.44 8.08
N PRO A 59 -5.40 22.22 8.88
CA PRO A 59 -4.90 23.49 9.40
C PRO A 59 -3.57 23.32 10.15
N GLU A 60 -2.60 24.21 9.91
CA GLU A 60 -1.25 24.13 10.50
C GLU A 60 -1.26 24.13 12.04
N SER A 61 -2.23 24.82 12.64
CA SER A 61 -2.44 24.86 14.09
C SER A 61 -3.00 23.56 14.68
N SER A 62 -3.44 22.62 13.83
CA SER A 62 -4.02 21.37 14.27
C SER A 62 -2.92 20.35 14.62
N PRO A 63 -3.10 19.55 15.69
CA PRO A 63 -2.24 18.38 15.95
C PRO A 63 -2.16 17.39 14.78
N ARG A 64 -3.14 17.42 13.86
CA ARG A 64 -3.17 16.58 12.65
C ARG A 64 -2.15 17.00 11.60
N TYR A 65 -1.69 18.26 11.61
CA TYR A 65 -0.73 18.77 10.64
C TYR A 65 0.61 18.03 10.69
N THR A 66 1.13 17.81 11.90
CA THR A 66 2.38 17.06 12.09
C THR A 66 2.30 15.66 11.47
N ARG A 67 1.16 14.98 11.63
CA ARG A 67 0.95 13.65 11.04
C ARG A 67 0.89 13.72 9.50
N TRP A 68 0.17 14.70 8.95
CA TRP A 68 0.06 14.89 7.51
C TRP A 68 1.41 15.25 6.86
N ASP A 69 2.17 16.16 7.47
CA ASP A 69 3.50 16.55 6.97
C ASP A 69 4.52 15.40 7.06
N ALA A 70 4.39 14.53 8.06
CA ALA A 70 5.17 13.31 8.14
C ALA A 70 4.76 12.27 7.07
N SER A 71 3.46 12.10 6.80
CA SER A 71 2.97 11.08 5.85
C SER A 71 3.35 11.35 4.40
N ARG A 72 3.62 12.61 4.04
CA ARG A 72 4.02 12.99 2.69
C ARG A 72 5.52 12.86 2.41
N LYS A 73 6.31 12.42 3.40
CA LYS A 73 7.76 12.29 3.32
C LYS A 73 8.19 10.83 3.42
N ASP A 74 9.17 10.47 2.60
CA ASP A 74 9.87 9.19 2.71
C ASP A 74 10.65 9.16 4.03
N THR A 75 10.42 8.11 4.83
CA THR A 75 10.97 8.01 6.20
C THR A 75 12.46 7.73 6.23
N ALA A 76 13.04 7.23 5.14
CA ALA A 76 14.47 6.94 5.05
C ALA A 76 15.29 8.17 4.59
N THR A 77 14.70 9.00 3.73
CA THR A 77 15.39 10.14 3.08
C THR A 77 14.90 11.50 3.54
N GLY A 78 13.73 11.59 4.17
CA GLY A 78 13.05 12.83 4.57
C GLY A 78 12.49 13.65 3.39
N ARG A 79 12.62 13.14 2.16
CA ARG A 79 12.16 13.85 0.94
C ARG A 79 10.67 13.68 0.75
N ILE A 80 10.02 14.70 0.19
CA ILE A 80 8.61 14.62 -0.18
C ILE A 80 8.46 13.61 -1.34
N PHE A 81 7.44 12.75 -1.27
CA PHE A 81 7.12 11.84 -2.36
C PHE A 81 6.79 12.59 -3.66
N SER A 82 7.39 12.16 -4.77
CA SER A 82 6.99 12.63 -6.10
C SER A 82 5.57 12.17 -6.41
N VAL A 83 4.74 13.06 -6.91
CA VAL A 83 3.40 12.72 -7.41
C VAL A 83 3.45 12.27 -8.86
N CYS A 84 2.49 11.46 -9.28
CA CYS A 84 2.37 11.02 -10.66
C CYS A 84 1.83 12.15 -11.54
N GLU A 85 2.50 12.41 -12.66
CA GLU A 85 2.13 13.41 -13.66
C GLU A 85 1.17 12.86 -14.73
N CYS A 86 0.60 11.67 -14.53
CA CYS A 86 -0.30 11.10 -15.52
C CYS A 86 -1.59 11.93 -15.66
N SER A 87 -2.08 12.05 -16.90
CA SER A 87 -3.35 12.73 -17.21
C SER A 87 -4.58 11.81 -17.12
N GLN A 88 -4.44 10.64 -16.48
CA GLN A 88 -5.54 9.68 -16.34
C GLN A 88 -6.66 10.30 -15.49
N PRO A 89 -7.95 10.19 -15.90
CA PRO A 89 -9.08 10.66 -15.11
C PRO A 89 -9.09 10.10 -13.69
N LYS A 90 -9.47 10.93 -12.72
CA LYS A 90 -9.56 10.55 -11.30
C LYS A 90 -11.00 10.44 -10.86
N TYR A 91 -11.35 9.29 -10.31
CA TYR A 91 -12.66 8.98 -9.79
C TYR A 91 -12.61 8.94 -8.28
N PHE A 92 -13.37 9.83 -7.66
CA PHE A 92 -13.50 9.95 -6.21
C PHE A 92 -14.96 9.75 -5.82
N ASN A 93 -15.19 9.50 -4.54
CA ASN A 93 -16.52 9.24 -3.98
C ASN A 93 -17.54 10.33 -4.35
N ASP A 94 -17.10 11.59 -4.42
CA ASP A 94 -17.99 12.73 -4.64
C ASP A 94 -18.27 13.02 -6.13
N SER A 95 -17.43 12.52 -7.05
CA SER A 95 -17.53 12.84 -8.48
C SER A 95 -18.15 11.72 -9.31
N HIS A 96 -17.69 10.49 -9.10
CA HIS A 96 -18.11 9.30 -9.86
C HIS A 96 -18.12 8.08 -8.91
N PRO A 97 -19.09 7.99 -7.99
CA PRO A 97 -19.11 6.94 -6.97
C PRO A 97 -19.15 5.53 -7.56
N GLU A 98 -19.78 5.34 -8.72
CA GLU A 98 -19.85 4.06 -9.43
C GLU A 98 -18.52 3.60 -10.03
N GLU A 99 -17.60 4.53 -10.33
CA GLU A 99 -16.27 4.23 -10.89
C GLU A 99 -15.16 4.32 -9.83
N CYS A 100 -15.46 4.88 -8.66
CA CYS A 100 -14.52 5.00 -7.57
C CYS A 100 -14.27 3.64 -6.92
N GLU A 101 -13.01 3.21 -6.80
CA GLU A 101 -12.68 1.98 -6.10
C GLU A 101 -12.38 2.18 -4.60
N LEU A 102 -12.27 3.43 -4.15
CA LEU A 102 -11.96 3.77 -2.76
C LEU A 102 -13.18 3.61 -1.84
N ASN A 103 -14.40 3.76 -2.35
CA ASN A 103 -15.63 3.51 -1.58
C ASN A 103 -15.88 2.02 -1.29
N LYS A 104 -15.13 1.10 -1.96
CA LYS A 104 -15.20 -0.33 -1.66
C LYS A 104 -14.83 -0.61 -0.21
N PHE A 105 -13.99 0.24 0.39
CA PHE A 105 -13.61 0.13 1.79
C PHE A 105 -14.75 0.50 2.74
N ASP A 106 -15.60 1.46 2.39
CA ASP A 106 -16.77 1.84 3.21
C ASP A 106 -17.79 0.70 3.30
N SER A 107 -17.83 -0.19 2.29
CA SER A 107 -18.68 -1.39 2.31
C SER A 107 -18.06 -2.56 3.07
N MET A 108 -16.74 -2.53 3.32
CA MET A 108 -16.00 -3.63 3.96
C MET A 108 -15.66 -3.39 5.43
N MET A 109 -15.69 -2.13 5.89
CA MET A 109 -15.32 -1.68 7.25
C MET A 109 -16.53 -1.12 7.96
#